data_AF-A0A0L0CCW7-F1
#
_entry.id   AF-A0A0L0CCW7-F1
#
_cell.length_a   1.000
_cell.length_b   1.000
_cell.length_c   1.000
_cell.angle_alpha   90.00
_cell.angle_beta   90.00
_cell.angle_gamma   90.00
#
_symmetry.space_group_name_H-M   'P 1'
#
loop_
_entity.id
_entity.type
_entity.pdbx_description
1 polymer ?
#
loop_
_entity_poly.entity_id
_entity_poly.type
_entity_poly.pdbx_seq_one_letter_code
_entity_poly.pdbx_strand_id
1 'polypeptide(L)'
;MSPHELKTLLSRLIEERNSTHLARNQKSFSRSKKRRTSTGFSQIDNESLMNYNSVNKVSWKCLIKIMGLEDDSITAKERETYIFYVLALCGFNPEEETWIRDTTPERRDELLSNVEEACGVYGYTREVYDLIIRRGSYARMQIKLRNMRRARNEWKRRMNDNCEE
;
A
#
# COMPACT_ATOMS: atom_id res chain seq x y z
N MET A 1 -27.80 -8.95 -6.75
CA MET A 1 -27.25 -7.60 -6.97
C MET A 1 -26.65 -7.55 -8.35
N SER A 2 -27.05 -6.56 -9.14
CA SER A 2 -26.54 -6.37 -10.52
C SER A 2 -25.11 -5.83 -10.48
N PRO A 3 -24.21 -6.21 -11.42
CA PRO A 3 -22.86 -5.65 -11.53
C PRO A 3 -22.83 -4.12 -11.60
N HIS A 4 -23.92 -3.50 -12.08
CA HIS A 4 -24.09 -2.05 -12.10
C HIS A 4 -24.26 -1.48 -10.68
N GLU A 5 -25.00 -2.15 -9.80
CA GLU A 5 -25.22 -1.70 -8.41
C GLU A 5 -23.93 -1.75 -7.60
N LEU A 6 -23.08 -2.75 -7.85
CA LEU A 6 -21.76 -2.86 -7.21
C LEU A 6 -20.82 -1.72 -7.62
N LYS A 7 -20.82 -1.34 -8.90
CA LYS A 7 -20.04 -0.18 -9.38
C LYS A 7 -20.53 1.12 -8.75
N THR A 8 -21.84 1.33 -8.64
CA THR A 8 -22.41 2.54 -8.01
C THR A 8 -22.09 2.62 -6.52
N LEU A 9 -22.13 1.50 -5.79
CA LEU A 9 -21.74 1.46 -4.38
C LEU A 9 -20.23 1.69 -4.20
N LEU A 10 -19.41 1.14 -5.09
CA LEU A 10 -17.96 1.39 -5.09
C LEU A 10 -17.62 2.86 -5.33
N SER A 11 -18.27 3.51 -6.30
CA SER A 11 -18.05 4.94 -6.57
C SER A 11 -18.41 5.81 -5.36
N ARG A 12 -19.55 5.52 -4.68
CA ARG A 12 -19.95 6.25 -3.46
C ARG A 12 -18.97 6.06 -2.29
N LEU A 13 -18.51 4.83 -2.05
CA LEU A 13 -17.56 4.55 -0.97
C LEU A 13 -16.19 5.23 -1.19
N ILE A 14 -15.77 5.38 -2.45
CA ILE A 14 -14.53 6.09 -2.82
C ILE A 14 -14.69 7.61 -2.62
N GLU A 15 -15.85 8.18 -2.99
CA GLU A 15 -16.14 9.61 -2.79
C GLU A 15 -16.22 10.00 -1.31
N GLU A 16 -16.89 9.19 -0.47
CA GLU A 16 -16.98 9.41 0.98
C GLU A 16 -15.61 9.39 1.65
N ARG A 17 -14.74 8.49 1.22
CA ARG A 17 -13.36 8.38 1.73
C ARG A 17 -12.47 9.55 1.31
N ASN A 18 -12.68 10.11 0.12
CA ASN A 18 -11.91 11.27 -0.35
C ASN A 18 -12.36 12.59 0.30
N SER A 19 -13.65 12.72 0.63
CA SER A 19 -14.20 13.91 1.31
C SER A 19 -13.65 14.10 2.73
N THR A 20 -13.42 13.01 3.47
CA THR A 20 -12.84 13.07 4.83
C THR A 20 -11.34 13.45 4.86
N HIS A 21 -10.64 13.37 3.72
CA HIS A 21 -9.19 13.62 3.65
C HIS A 21 -8.84 15.08 3.28
N LEU A 22 -9.79 15.86 2.74
CA LEU A 22 -9.57 17.26 2.33
C LEU A 22 -9.64 18.27 3.48
N ALA A 23 -10.23 17.92 4.63
CA ALA A 23 -10.39 18.86 5.76
C ALA A 23 -9.14 19.05 6.63
N ARG A 24 -8.04 18.30 6.40
CA ARG A 24 -6.91 18.21 7.35
C ARG A 24 -5.59 18.83 6.90
N ASN A 25 -5.53 19.45 5.72
CA ASN A 25 -4.26 19.81 5.09
C ASN A 25 -4.03 21.31 4.91
N GLN A 26 -4.37 22.11 5.92
CA GLN A 26 -3.94 23.51 6.01
C GLN A 26 -3.44 23.81 7.42
N LYS A 27 -2.22 23.36 7.75
CA LYS A 27 -1.35 24.02 8.75
C LYS A 27 0.05 23.39 8.73
N SER A 28 1.03 24.30 8.66
CA SER A 28 2.47 24.17 8.93
C SER A 28 3.39 23.39 7.98
N PHE A 29 3.93 24.10 6.97
CA PHE A 29 5.27 23.83 6.44
C PHE A 29 6.15 25.08 6.55
N SER A 30 6.90 25.18 7.64
CA SER A 30 8.07 26.04 7.73
C SER A 30 9.15 25.33 8.53
N ARG A 31 10.06 24.64 7.83
CA ARG A 31 11.49 24.48 8.18
C ARG A 31 12.19 23.62 7.13
N SER A 32 12.78 24.32 6.17
CA SER A 32 13.80 23.79 5.26
C SER A 32 15.01 23.28 6.04
N LYS A 33 15.37 22.00 5.85
CA LYS A 33 16.75 21.53 6.02
C LYS A 33 17.14 20.69 4.80
N LYS A 34 17.92 21.36 3.94
CA LYS A 34 18.61 20.87 2.74
C LYS A 34 19.48 19.67 3.11
N ARG A 35 19.14 18.46 2.66
CA ARG A 35 20.05 17.30 2.66
C ARG A 35 20.39 16.95 1.21
N ARG A 36 21.69 16.82 0.97
CA ARG A 36 22.35 16.64 -0.33
C ARG A 36 21.91 15.31 -0.95
N THR A 37 21.42 15.34 -2.17
CA THR A 37 21.21 14.16 -3.01
C THR A 37 22.45 13.95 -3.87
N SER A 38 23.23 12.91 -3.61
CA SER A 38 24.17 12.38 -4.59
C SER A 38 23.39 11.45 -5.51
N THR A 39 23.10 11.97 -6.70
CA THR A 39 22.52 11.27 -7.84
C THR A 39 23.42 10.11 -8.25
N GLY A 40 22.91 8.89 -8.10
CA GLY A 40 23.43 7.67 -8.71
C GLY A 40 22.24 6.88 -9.24
N PHE A 41 21.62 7.40 -10.30
CA PHE A 41 20.60 6.66 -11.05
C PHE A 41 21.33 5.71 -11.99
N SER A 42 21.78 4.58 -11.45
CA SER A 42 22.21 3.46 -12.29
C SER A 42 20.94 2.73 -12.75
N GLN A 43 20.87 2.39 -14.04
CA GLN A 43 19.87 1.45 -14.56
C GLN A 43 19.76 0.27 -13.61
N ILE A 44 18.57 0.07 -13.04
CA ILE A 44 18.29 -1.11 -12.22
C ILE A 44 17.77 -2.15 -13.20
N ASP A 45 18.59 -3.18 -13.42
CA ASP A 45 18.26 -4.33 -14.25
C ASP A 45 17.07 -5.07 -13.62
N ASN A 46 16.14 -5.57 -14.43
CA ASN A 46 14.94 -6.28 -13.95
C ASN A 46 15.28 -7.47 -13.03
N GLU A 47 16.45 -8.09 -13.22
CA GLU A 47 16.96 -9.20 -12.42
C GLU A 47 17.44 -8.74 -11.03
N SER A 48 18.03 -7.55 -10.93
CA SER A 48 18.46 -6.94 -9.65
C SER A 48 17.27 -6.47 -8.81
N LEU A 49 16.16 -6.12 -9.46
CA LEU A 49 14.91 -5.67 -8.82
C LEU A 49 14.16 -6.79 -8.07
N MET A 50 14.36 -8.04 -8.49
CA MET A 50 13.79 -9.23 -7.85
C MET A 50 14.65 -9.78 -6.72
N ASN A 51 15.80 -9.15 -6.41
CA ASN A 51 16.64 -9.57 -5.31
C ASN A 51 15.88 -9.38 -3.97
N TYR A 52 15.51 -10.51 -3.37
CA TYR A 52 14.57 -10.72 -2.26
C TYR A 52 14.71 -9.76 -1.07
N ASN A 53 15.93 -9.24 -0.84
CA ASN A 53 16.26 -8.34 0.27
C ASN A 53 16.05 -6.85 -0.03
N SER A 54 15.91 -6.44 -1.29
CA SER A 54 15.74 -5.02 -1.69
C SER A 54 14.27 -4.61 -1.88
N VAL A 55 13.35 -5.56 -1.87
CA VAL A 55 11.93 -5.40 -2.20
C VAL A 55 11.21 -4.33 -1.36
N ASN A 56 11.63 -4.16 -0.09
CA ASN A 56 11.13 -3.09 0.79
C ASN A 56 11.44 -1.67 0.31
N LYS A 57 12.35 -1.51 -0.67
CA LYS A 57 12.77 -0.23 -1.25
C LYS A 57 12.16 0.02 -2.62
N VAL A 58 11.28 -0.84 -3.13
CA VAL A 58 10.60 -0.60 -4.40
C VAL A 58 9.74 0.64 -4.27
N SER A 59 10.18 1.72 -4.94
CA SER A 59 9.45 2.97 -4.96
C SER A 59 8.12 2.78 -5.70
N TRP A 60 7.13 3.60 -5.37
CA TRP A 60 5.83 3.56 -6.05
C TRP A 60 5.98 3.72 -7.58
N LYS A 61 6.85 4.63 -8.03
CA LYS A 61 7.16 4.83 -9.46
C LYS A 61 7.73 3.58 -10.11
N CYS A 62 8.63 2.89 -9.41
CA CYS A 62 9.22 1.64 -9.90
C CYS A 62 8.18 0.52 -9.98
N LEU A 63 7.27 0.42 -8.99
CA LEU A 63 6.18 -0.55 -9.03
C LEU A 63 5.26 -0.32 -10.24
N ILE A 64 4.87 0.93 -10.50
CA ILE A 64 4.04 1.29 -11.66
C ILE A 64 4.70 0.83 -12.97
N LYS A 65 6.02 1.03 -13.08
CA LYS A 65 6.81 0.56 -14.22
C LYS A 65 6.79 -0.97 -14.37
N ILE A 66 6.98 -1.70 -13.27
CA ILE A 66 6.89 -3.17 -13.26
C ILE A 66 5.49 -3.66 -13.65
N MET A 67 4.46 -2.93 -13.23
CA MET A 67 3.06 -3.19 -13.58
C MET A 67 2.74 -2.86 -15.04
N GLY A 68 3.67 -2.31 -15.81
CA GLY A 68 3.46 -1.89 -17.21
C GLY A 68 2.52 -0.68 -17.34
N LEU A 69 2.40 0.15 -16.31
CA LEU A 69 1.44 1.25 -16.23
C LEU A 69 2.11 2.61 -16.08
N GLU A 70 3.31 2.81 -16.66
CA GLU A 70 4.17 4.00 -16.45
C GLU A 70 3.43 5.34 -16.51
N ASP A 71 2.45 5.46 -17.42
CA ASP A 71 1.66 6.67 -17.64
C ASP A 71 0.35 6.75 -16.84
N ASP A 72 -0.06 5.65 -16.18
CA ASP A 72 -1.34 5.52 -15.49
C ASP A 72 -1.19 5.07 -14.04
N SER A 73 -0.75 6.01 -13.20
CA SER A 73 -0.65 5.80 -11.75
C SER A 73 -2.01 5.56 -11.08
N ILE A 74 -3.12 5.99 -11.68
CA ILE A 74 -4.45 5.84 -11.08
C ILE A 74 -4.88 4.39 -11.23
N THR A 75 -4.83 3.85 -12.45
CA THR A 75 -5.10 2.43 -12.72
C THR A 75 -4.17 1.52 -11.93
N ALA A 76 -2.88 1.86 -11.80
CA ALA A 76 -1.95 1.09 -10.98
C ALA A 76 -2.41 1.04 -9.52
N LYS A 77 -2.94 2.14 -8.99
CA LYS A 77 -3.46 2.21 -7.64
C LYS A 77 -4.76 1.43 -7.46
N GLU A 78 -5.64 1.49 -8.45
CA GLU A 78 -6.88 0.72 -8.47
C GLU A 78 -6.61 -0.78 -8.50
N ARG A 79 -5.69 -1.24 -9.35
CA ARG A 79 -5.26 -2.64 -9.41
C ARG A 79 -4.61 -3.10 -8.11
N GLU A 80 -3.70 -2.30 -7.52
CA GLU A 80 -3.16 -2.60 -6.19
C GLU A 80 -4.30 -2.74 -5.17
N THR A 81 -5.26 -1.82 -5.17
CA THR A 81 -6.38 -1.85 -4.23
C THR A 81 -7.24 -3.09 -4.41
N TYR A 82 -7.54 -3.48 -5.65
CA TYR A 82 -8.33 -4.66 -5.97
C TYR A 82 -7.61 -5.97 -5.61
N ILE A 83 -6.30 -6.09 -5.88
CA ILE A 83 -5.49 -7.25 -5.46
C ILE A 83 -5.60 -7.48 -3.94
N PHE A 84 -5.50 -6.41 -3.15
CA PHE A 84 -5.66 -6.53 -1.70
C PHE A 84 -7.10 -6.79 -1.25
N TYR A 85 -8.09 -6.37 -2.03
CA TYR A 85 -9.48 -6.73 -1.76
C TYR A 85 -9.67 -8.24 -1.91
N VAL A 86 -9.14 -8.84 -2.99
CA VAL A 86 -9.15 -10.30 -3.18
C VAL A 86 -8.42 -11.01 -2.04
N LEU A 87 -7.24 -10.53 -1.64
CA LEU A 87 -6.53 -11.11 -0.49
C LEU A 87 -7.35 -11.08 0.81
N ALA A 88 -8.06 -9.98 1.07
CA ALA A 88 -8.92 -9.87 2.23
C ALA A 88 -10.08 -10.89 2.19
N LEU A 89 -10.66 -11.14 1.00
CA LEU A 89 -11.66 -12.18 0.81
C LEU A 89 -11.09 -13.59 1.06
N CYS A 90 -9.82 -13.80 0.72
CA CYS A 90 -9.11 -15.06 1.03
C CYS A 90 -8.65 -15.17 2.50
N GLY A 91 -8.99 -14.19 3.34
CA GLY A 91 -8.67 -14.20 4.78
C GLY A 91 -7.26 -13.73 5.12
N PHE A 92 -6.59 -12.96 4.24
CA PHE A 92 -5.34 -12.27 4.57
C PHE A 92 -5.61 -10.79 4.86
N ASN A 93 -5.29 -10.34 6.07
CA ASN A 93 -5.49 -8.94 6.46
C ASN A 93 -4.18 -8.14 6.39
N PRO A 94 -3.98 -7.28 5.36
CA PRO A 94 -2.74 -6.52 5.20
C PRO A 94 -2.50 -5.44 6.27
N GLU A 95 -3.48 -5.17 7.14
CA GLU A 95 -3.35 -4.24 8.27
C GLU A 95 -2.96 -4.92 9.58
N GLU A 96 -2.98 -6.24 9.64
CA GLU A 96 -2.75 -7.02 10.86
C GLU A 96 -1.67 -8.08 10.69
N GLU A 97 -1.53 -8.57 9.46
CA GLU A 97 -0.59 -9.61 9.08
C GLU A 97 0.47 -9.07 8.14
N THR A 98 1.68 -9.56 8.29
CA THR A 98 2.82 -9.26 7.45
C THR A 98 3.10 -10.44 6.54
N TRP A 99 3.15 -10.18 5.23
CA TRP A 99 3.26 -11.22 4.21
C TRP A 99 4.36 -12.25 4.48
N ILE A 100 5.58 -11.84 4.83
CA ILE A 100 6.68 -12.81 5.00
C ILE A 100 6.67 -13.49 6.36
N ARG A 101 6.28 -12.78 7.43
CA ARG A 101 6.46 -13.25 8.80
C ARG A 101 5.24 -14.02 9.31
N ASP A 102 4.04 -13.66 8.88
CA ASP A 102 2.79 -14.21 9.40
C ASP A 102 2.14 -15.21 8.44
N THR A 103 2.76 -15.50 7.28
CA THR A 103 2.25 -16.52 6.35
C THR A 103 3.32 -17.56 6.01
N THR A 104 2.91 -18.83 5.94
CA THR A 104 3.79 -19.93 5.52
C THR A 104 3.99 -19.93 4.01
N PRO A 105 5.03 -20.58 3.46
CA PRO A 105 5.20 -20.73 2.02
C PRO A 105 3.97 -21.30 1.32
N GLU A 106 3.34 -22.32 1.90
CA GLU A 106 2.15 -22.98 1.35
C GLU A 106 0.95 -22.04 1.33
N ARG A 107 0.76 -21.28 2.42
CA ARG A 107 -0.29 -20.27 2.51
C ARG A 107 -0.09 -19.14 1.50
N ARG A 108 1.15 -18.70 1.27
CA ARG A 108 1.46 -17.70 0.23
C ARG A 108 1.14 -18.23 -1.15
N ASP A 109 1.46 -19.49 -1.40
CA ASP A 109 1.19 -20.15 -2.67
C ASP A 109 -0.31 -20.23 -2.97
N GLU A 110 -1.11 -20.61 -1.97
CA GLU A 110 -2.57 -20.61 -2.03
C GLU A 110 -3.13 -19.19 -2.30
N LEU A 111 -2.69 -18.20 -1.51
CA LEU A 111 -3.13 -16.81 -1.65
C LEU A 111 -2.78 -16.23 -3.02
N LEU A 112 -1.57 -16.52 -3.53
CA LEU A 112 -1.13 -16.08 -4.85
C LEU A 112 -1.97 -16.71 -5.96
N SER A 113 -2.24 -18.01 -5.88
CA SER A 113 -3.07 -18.70 -6.87
C SER A 113 -4.49 -18.12 -6.93
N ASN A 114 -5.10 -17.82 -5.77
CA ASN A 114 -6.42 -17.16 -5.71
C ASN A 114 -6.39 -15.75 -6.33
N VAL A 115 -5.31 -14.99 -6.10
CA VAL A 115 -5.13 -13.66 -6.69
C VAL A 115 -4.94 -13.76 -8.20
N GLU A 116 -4.14 -14.72 -8.69
CA GLU A 116 -3.92 -14.95 -10.11
C GLU A 116 -5.22 -15.32 -10.83
N GLU A 117 -6.05 -16.17 -10.23
CA GLU A 117 -7.35 -16.54 -10.80
C GLU A 117 -8.29 -15.33 -10.88
N ALA A 118 -8.40 -14.55 -9.80
CA ALA A 118 -9.33 -13.42 -9.74
C ALA A 118 -8.84 -12.18 -10.52
N CYS A 119 -7.52 -11.99 -10.65
CA CYS A 119 -6.90 -10.81 -11.25
C CYS A 119 -6.22 -11.11 -12.60
N GLY A 120 -6.34 -12.33 -13.13
CA GLY A 120 -5.62 -12.78 -14.34
C GLY A 120 -5.77 -11.87 -15.56
N VAL A 121 -6.87 -11.11 -15.63
CA VAL A 121 -7.11 -10.07 -16.65
C VAL A 121 -6.03 -8.98 -16.69
N TYR A 122 -5.25 -8.80 -15.62
CA TYR A 122 -4.15 -7.83 -15.58
C TYR A 122 -2.88 -8.33 -16.27
N GLY A 123 -2.77 -9.63 -16.54
CA GLY A 123 -1.64 -10.23 -17.26
C GLY A 123 -0.31 -10.18 -16.50
N TYR A 124 -0.34 -10.02 -15.17
CA TYR A 124 0.87 -10.02 -14.35
C TYR A 124 1.39 -11.44 -14.12
N THR A 125 2.71 -11.57 -14.01
CA THR A 125 3.33 -12.82 -13.57
C THR A 125 3.17 -12.99 -12.07
N ARG A 126 3.34 -14.22 -11.58
CA ARG A 126 3.27 -14.57 -10.16
C ARG A 126 4.20 -13.72 -9.30
N GLU A 127 5.39 -13.46 -9.81
CA GLU A 127 6.42 -12.65 -9.14
C GLU A 127 5.97 -11.19 -8.98
N VAL A 128 5.25 -10.66 -9.97
CA VAL A 128 4.70 -9.30 -9.91
C VAL A 128 3.58 -9.22 -8.87
N TYR A 129 2.71 -10.23 -8.78
CA TYR A 129 1.71 -10.30 -7.70
C TYR A 129 2.37 -10.38 -6.33
N ASP A 130 3.32 -11.30 -6.13
CA ASP A 130 4.07 -11.43 -4.88
C ASP A 130 4.74 -10.10 -4.48
N LEU A 131 5.33 -9.40 -5.46
CA LEU A 131 5.96 -8.10 -5.26
C LEU A 131 4.95 -7.02 -4.82
N ILE A 132 3.81 -6.90 -5.51
CA ILE A 132 2.75 -5.94 -5.17
C ILE A 132 2.25 -6.20 -3.76
N ILE A 133 2.00 -7.46 -3.42
CA ILE A 133 1.46 -7.88 -2.13
C ILE A 133 2.46 -7.58 -1.02
N ARG A 134 3.72 -8.00 -1.16
CA ARG A 134 4.79 -7.71 -0.19
C ARG A 134 4.90 -6.23 0.10
N ARG A 135 5.10 -5.43 -0.95
CA ARG A 135 5.31 -3.99 -0.81
C ARG A 135 4.08 -3.32 -0.21
N GLY A 136 2.89 -3.67 -0.70
CA GLY A 136 1.64 -3.03 -0.30
C GLY A 136 1.21 -3.39 1.13
N SER A 137 1.42 -4.63 1.57
CA SER A 137 1.11 -5.06 2.95
C SER A 137 2.00 -4.31 3.94
N TYR A 138 3.30 -4.19 3.65
CA TYR A 138 4.21 -3.38 4.45
C TYR A 138 3.78 -1.91 4.47
N ALA A 139 3.45 -1.32 3.32
CA ALA A 139 3.03 0.08 3.25
C ALA A 139 1.79 0.35 4.10
N ARG A 140 0.78 -0.53 4.05
CA ARG A 140 -0.47 -0.44 4.82
C ARG A 140 -0.23 -0.58 6.32
N MET A 141 0.49 -1.61 6.74
CA MET A 141 0.90 -1.81 8.13
C MET A 141 1.66 -0.58 8.68
N GLN A 142 2.60 -0.04 7.91
CA GLN A 142 3.36 1.15 8.32
C GLN A 142 2.49 2.41 8.43
N ILE A 143 1.43 2.54 7.62
CA ILE A 143 0.46 3.63 7.80
C ILE A 143 -0.31 3.46 9.11
N LYS A 144 -0.83 2.25 9.41
CA LYS A 144 -1.52 1.95 10.67
C LYS A 144 -0.66 2.24 11.88
N LEU A 145 0.58 1.74 11.91
CA LEU A 145 1.54 1.99 12.99
C LEU A 145 1.84 3.49 13.17
N ARG A 146 1.98 4.25 12.08
CA ARG A 146 2.18 5.71 12.15
C ARG A 146 0.97 6.41 12.76
N ASN A 147 -0.24 6.01 12.38
CA ASN A 147 -1.47 6.60 12.93
C ASN A 147 -1.63 6.27 14.42
N MET A 148 -1.39 5.01 14.82
CA MET A 148 -1.41 4.60 16.23
C MET A 148 -0.40 5.38 17.08
N ARG A 149 0.83 5.57 16.56
CA ARG A 149 1.86 6.35 17.26
C ARG A 149 1.46 7.82 17.40
N ARG A 150 0.89 8.42 16.35
CA ARG A 150 0.39 9.81 16.39
C ARG A 150 -0.74 9.96 17.43
N ALA A 151 -1.71 9.06 17.43
CA ALA A 151 -2.81 9.06 18.39
C ALA A 151 -2.31 8.89 19.83
N ARG A 152 -1.38 7.96 20.07
CA ARG A 152 -0.76 7.77 21.39
C ARG A 152 -0.04 9.03 21.88
N ASN A 153 0.71 9.69 21.00
CA ASN A 153 1.44 10.91 21.35
C ASN A 153 0.48 12.08 21.63
N GLU A 154 -0.64 12.15 20.89
CA GLU A 154 -1.70 13.12 21.16
C GLU A 154 -2.38 12.88 22.51
N TRP A 155 -2.70 11.62 22.82
CA TRP A 155 -3.27 11.25 24.11
C TRP A 155 -2.33 11.60 25.28
N LYS A 156 -1.04 11.28 25.15
CA LYS A 156 -0.03 11.62 26.17
C LYS A 156 0.09 13.13 26.40
N ARG A 157 0.05 13.93 25.34
CA ARG A 157 0.10 15.40 25.45
C ARG A 157 -1.10 15.95 26.20
N ARG A 158 -2.31 15.52 25.83
CA ARG A 158 -3.56 15.93 26.50
C ARG A 158 -3.58 15.56 27.98
N MET A 159 -3.02 14.40 28.36
CA MET A 159 -2.88 14.04 29.76
C MET A 159 -1.87 14.91 30.51
N ASN A 160 -0.76 15.30 29.88
CA ASN A 160 0.23 16.18 30.51
C ASN A 160 -0.35 17.59 30.72
N ASP A 161 -1.09 18.11 29.74
CA ASP A 161 -1.73 19.44 29.81
C ASP A 161 -2.78 19.51 30.95
N ASN A 162 -3.39 18.38 31.33
CA ASN A 162 -4.41 18.31 32.39
C ASN A 162 -3.84 18.17 33.82
N CYS A 163 -2.52 17.99 33.98
CA CYS A 163 -1.87 17.86 35.30
C CYS A 163 -1.10 19.14 35.71
N GLU A 164 -1.09 20.18 34.88
CA GLU A 164 -0.39 21.45 35.13
C GLU A 164 -1.35 22.59 35.56
N GLU A 165 -2.62 22.29 35.84
CA GLU A 165 -3.61 23.18 36.50
C GLU A 165 -3.87 22.77 37.95
#